data_AF-A0A1F8FVG3-F1
#
_entry.id   AF-A0A1F8FVG3-F1
#
_cell.length_a   1.000
_cell.length_b   1.000
_cell.length_c   1.000
_cell.angle_alpha   90.00
_cell.angle_beta   90.00
_cell.angle_gamma   90.00
#
_symmetry.space_group_name_H-M   'P 1'
#
loop_
_entity.id
_entity.type
_entity.pdbx_description
1 polymer ?
#
loop_
_entity_poly.entity_id
_entity_poly.type
_entity_poly.pdbx_seq_one_letter_code
_entity_poly.pdbx_strand_id
1 'polypeptide(L)'
;MPESSHEPLIRLSAALFAVHHSLTDQFFADRFGRRLDRFLESYLYWKIISDSPAKAEHARMAEAISEAIEEFSHLGISSEICLAAAQQQLLRYKLFLLKHRPTASVPTEKLESAGLPVKEAKPKIKKLNPTSEKIVSFVRSAPRVRTKDIIDQFSAMSERTVKRSLKELTKRGLLRKILENRASYYSAG
;
A
#
# COMPACT_ATOMS: atom_id res chain seq x y z
N MET A 1 -0.50 -24.97 8.52
CA MET A 1 -0.62 -24.88 7.06
C MET A 1 -0.50 -23.42 6.68
N PRO A 2 0.50 -22.99 5.89
CA PRO A 2 0.55 -21.60 5.43
C PRO A 2 -0.60 -21.37 4.45
N GLU A 3 -1.55 -20.50 4.79
CA GLU A 3 -2.59 -20.04 3.87
C GLU A 3 -1.92 -19.51 2.59
N SER A 4 -2.42 -19.93 1.43
CA SER A 4 -1.88 -19.42 0.16
C SER A 4 -2.10 -17.91 0.08
N SER A 5 -1.15 -17.14 -0.46
CA SER A 5 -1.21 -15.66 -0.53
C SER A 5 -2.46 -15.11 -1.27
N HIS A 6 -3.22 -15.98 -1.92
CA HIS A 6 -4.40 -15.66 -2.71
C HIS A 6 -5.71 -16.10 -2.05
N GLU A 7 -5.65 -16.95 -1.02
CA GLU A 7 -6.85 -17.50 -0.38
C GLU A 7 -7.83 -16.43 0.14
N PRO A 8 -7.38 -15.33 0.78
CA PRO A 8 -8.28 -14.25 1.19
C PRO A 8 -8.98 -13.59 0.00
N LEU A 9 -8.31 -13.44 -1.14
CA LEU A 9 -8.92 -12.87 -2.35
C LEU A 9 -9.96 -13.81 -2.94
N ILE A 10 -9.68 -15.11 -3.01
CA ILE A 10 -10.61 -16.10 -3.58
C ILE A 10 -11.91 -16.12 -2.79
N ARG A 11 -11.81 -16.15 -1.45
CA ARG A 11 -12.98 -16.12 -0.56
C ARG A 11 -13.78 -14.83 -0.70
N LEU A 12 -13.11 -13.68 -0.79
CA LEU A 12 -13.76 -12.41 -1.04
C LEU A 12 -14.46 -12.40 -2.40
N SER A 13 -13.76 -12.82 -3.46
CA SER A 13 -14.29 -12.82 -4.83
C SER A 13 -15.56 -13.68 -4.92
N ALA A 14 -15.57 -14.87 -4.33
CA ALA A 14 -16.75 -15.73 -4.28
C ALA A 14 -17.95 -15.05 -3.61
N ALA A 15 -17.73 -14.37 -2.48
CA ALA A 15 -18.79 -13.63 -1.78
C ALA A 15 -19.29 -12.43 -2.61
N LEU A 16 -18.40 -11.72 -3.30
CA LEU A 16 -18.77 -10.61 -4.17
C LEU A 16 -19.55 -11.06 -5.40
N PHE A 17 -19.18 -12.20 -5.99
CA PHE A 17 -19.97 -12.79 -7.07
C PHE A 17 -21.37 -13.19 -6.59
N ALA A 18 -21.51 -13.71 -5.37
CA ALA A 18 -22.82 -14.00 -4.80
C ALA A 18 -23.68 -12.72 -4.67
N VAL A 19 -23.10 -11.60 -4.22
CA VAL A 19 -23.78 -10.29 -4.20
C VAL A 19 -24.19 -9.87 -5.60
N HIS A 20 -23.29 -9.97 -6.59
CA HIS A 20 -23.59 -9.63 -7.98
C HIS A 20 -24.79 -10.42 -8.52
N HIS A 21 -24.86 -11.72 -8.23
CA HIS A 21 -25.96 -12.59 -8.68
C HIS A 21 -27.26 -12.35 -7.91
N SER A 22 -27.20 -11.79 -6.69
CA SER A 22 -28.40 -11.46 -5.92
C SER A 22 -28.96 -10.07 -6.20
N LEU A 23 -28.31 -9.26 -7.04
CA LEU A 23 -28.83 -7.97 -7.47
C LEU A 23 -29.99 -8.19 -8.43
N THR A 24 -31.15 -7.63 -8.10
CA THR A 24 -32.36 -7.72 -8.94
C THR A 24 -32.37 -6.73 -10.09
N ASP A 25 -31.66 -5.61 -9.93
CA ASP A 25 -31.60 -4.53 -10.90
C ASP A 25 -30.34 -4.64 -11.78
N GLN A 26 -30.54 -4.70 -13.10
CA GLN A 26 -29.47 -4.89 -14.08
C GLN A 26 -28.48 -3.71 -14.11
N PHE A 27 -28.95 -2.48 -13.91
CA PHE A 27 -28.06 -1.32 -13.88
C PHE A 27 -27.08 -1.41 -12.70
N PHE A 28 -27.57 -1.81 -11.53
CA PHE A 28 -26.72 -2.03 -10.36
C PHE A 28 -25.80 -3.24 -10.53
N ALA A 29 -26.27 -4.33 -11.13
CA ALA A 29 -25.44 -5.49 -11.46
C ALA A 29 -24.28 -5.09 -12.38
N ASP A 30 -24.55 -4.42 -13.50
CA ASP A 30 -23.53 -3.97 -14.44
C ASP A 30 -22.54 -2.97 -13.81
N ARG A 31 -23.06 -2.03 -13.00
CA ARG A 31 -22.24 -1.05 -12.27
C ARG A 31 -21.33 -1.75 -11.27
N PHE A 32 -21.84 -2.76 -10.56
CA PHE A 32 -21.07 -3.53 -9.60
C PHE A 32 -20.03 -4.41 -10.29
N GLY A 33 -20.40 -5.10 -11.38
CA GLY A 33 -19.49 -5.89 -12.21
C GLY A 33 -18.27 -5.09 -12.65
N ARG A 34 -18.47 -3.88 -13.18
CA ARG A 34 -17.35 -2.96 -13.52
C ARG A 34 -16.45 -2.60 -12.34
N ARG A 35 -17.00 -2.49 -11.12
CA ARG A 35 -16.20 -2.26 -9.90
C ARG A 35 -15.41 -3.51 -9.53
N LEU A 36 -16.01 -4.70 -9.66
CA LEU A 36 -15.33 -5.98 -9.44
C LEU A 36 -14.17 -6.18 -10.40
N ASP A 37 -14.36 -5.88 -11.69
CA ASP A 37 -13.30 -5.99 -12.70
C ASP A 37 -12.11 -5.09 -12.32
N ARG A 38 -12.36 -3.81 -12.02
CA ARG A 38 -11.30 -2.88 -11.58
C ARG A 38 -10.62 -3.33 -10.29
N PHE A 39 -11.36 -3.90 -9.36
CA PHE A 39 -10.80 -4.45 -8.13
C PHE A 39 -9.86 -5.63 -8.41
N LEU A 40 -10.25 -6.57 -9.27
CA LEU A 40 -9.43 -7.71 -9.67
C LEU A 40 -8.20 -7.25 -10.47
N GLU A 41 -8.36 -6.32 -11.40
CA GLU A 41 -7.26 -5.72 -12.16
C GLU A 41 -6.25 -5.04 -11.22
N SER A 42 -6.72 -4.24 -10.25
CA SER A 42 -5.85 -3.58 -9.29
C SER A 42 -5.10 -4.57 -8.39
N TYR A 43 -5.71 -5.72 -8.07
CA TYR A 43 -5.05 -6.80 -7.34
C TYR A 43 -3.92 -7.41 -8.17
N LEU A 44 -4.19 -7.76 -9.43
CA LEU A 44 -3.20 -8.34 -10.33
C LEU A 44 -2.04 -7.37 -10.54
N TYR A 45 -2.34 -6.09 -10.76
CA TYR A 45 -1.36 -5.02 -10.87
C TYR A 45 -0.49 -4.91 -9.61
N TRP A 46 -1.11 -4.92 -8.42
CA TRP A 46 -0.38 -4.94 -7.15
C TRP A 46 0.51 -6.18 -7.01
N LYS A 47 0.04 -7.37 -7.40
CA LYS A 47 0.85 -8.58 -7.32
C LYS A 47 2.03 -8.59 -8.28
N ILE A 48 1.86 -8.05 -9.50
CA ILE A 48 2.93 -7.99 -10.50
C ILE A 48 4.01 -6.99 -10.08
N ILE A 49 3.62 -5.78 -9.66
CA ILE A 49 4.57 -4.69 -9.39
C ILE A 49 5.05 -4.70 -7.94
N SER A 50 4.25 -5.25 -7.03
CA SER A 50 4.56 -5.41 -5.60
C SER A 50 5.02 -4.11 -4.91
N ASP A 51 4.46 -2.97 -5.31
CA ASP A 51 4.81 -1.68 -4.74
C ASP A 51 3.71 -1.08 -3.83
N SER A 52 4.11 -0.10 -3.00
CA SER A 52 3.22 0.54 -2.03
C SER A 52 2.07 1.32 -2.69
N PRO A 53 2.28 2.10 -3.76
CA PRO A 53 1.20 2.76 -4.50
C PRO A 53 0.18 1.80 -5.09
N ALA A 54 0.59 0.70 -5.74
CA ALA A 54 -0.33 -0.29 -6.28
C ALA A 54 -1.14 -0.96 -5.16
N LYS A 55 -0.50 -1.24 -4.02
CA LYS A 55 -1.21 -1.74 -2.84
C LYS A 55 -2.24 -0.73 -2.31
N ALA A 56 -1.89 0.56 -2.28
CA ALA A 56 -2.77 1.61 -1.81
C ALA A 56 -3.93 1.88 -2.78
N GLU A 57 -3.70 1.78 -4.09
CA GLU A 57 -4.74 1.79 -5.11
C GLU A 57 -5.70 0.61 -4.92
N HIS A 58 -5.16 -0.60 -4.76
CA HIS A 58 -5.97 -1.79 -4.52
C HIS A 58 -6.78 -1.70 -3.22
N ALA A 59 -6.20 -1.15 -2.15
CA ALA A 59 -6.92 -0.89 -0.91
C ALA A 59 -8.08 0.12 -1.12
N ARG A 60 -7.87 1.17 -1.93
CA ARG A 60 -8.95 2.10 -2.30
C ARG A 60 -10.06 1.41 -3.09
N MET A 61 -9.74 0.45 -3.95
CA MET A 61 -10.76 -0.35 -4.65
C MET A 61 -11.55 -1.24 -3.67
N ALA A 62 -10.91 -1.78 -2.64
CA ALA A 62 -11.61 -2.52 -1.58
C ALA A 62 -12.58 -1.64 -0.78
N GLU A 63 -12.22 -0.37 -0.52
CA GLU A 63 -13.12 0.62 0.09
C GLU A 63 -14.30 0.95 -0.83
N ALA A 64 -14.07 1.17 -2.12
CA ALA A 64 -15.13 1.42 -3.09
C ALA A 64 -16.12 0.26 -3.23
N ILE A 65 -15.69 -0.98 -2.95
CA ILE A 65 -16.58 -2.14 -2.84
C ILE A 65 -17.37 -2.10 -1.53
N SER A 66 -16.77 -1.70 -0.40
CA SER A 66 -17.50 -1.53 0.87
C SER A 66 -18.63 -0.53 0.72
N GLU A 67 -18.34 0.63 0.14
CA GLU A 67 -19.33 1.69 -0.12
C GLU A 67 -20.48 1.18 -1.01
N ALA A 68 -20.18 0.37 -2.04
CA ALA A 68 -21.22 -0.23 -2.89
C ALA A 68 -22.11 -1.21 -2.11
N ILE A 69 -21.52 -2.05 -1.27
CA ILE A 69 -22.28 -3.01 -0.47
C ILE A 69 -23.17 -2.30 0.56
N GLU A 70 -22.68 -1.22 1.16
CA GLU A 70 -23.47 -0.36 2.05
C GLU A 70 -24.62 0.33 1.29
N GLU A 71 -24.35 0.89 0.10
CA GLU A 71 -25.38 1.43 -0.80
C GLU A 71 -26.46 0.38 -1.09
N PHE A 72 -26.08 -0.85 -1.42
CA PHE A 72 -27.04 -1.92 -1.74
C PHE A 72 -27.86 -2.35 -0.52
N SER A 73 -27.25 -2.34 0.67
CA SER A 73 -27.92 -2.60 1.93
C SER A 73 -28.99 -1.53 2.21
N HIS A 74 -28.63 -0.25 2.06
CA HIS A 74 -29.56 0.86 2.26
C HIS A 74 -30.72 0.87 1.26
N LEU A 75 -30.44 0.50 0.00
CA LEU A 75 -31.46 0.45 -1.04
C LEU A 75 -32.32 -0.83 -0.98
N GLY A 76 -31.89 -1.87 -0.23
CA GLY A 76 -32.61 -3.14 -0.14
C GLY A 76 -32.67 -3.92 -1.46
N ILE A 77 -31.68 -3.74 -2.35
CA ILE A 77 -31.69 -4.29 -3.73
C ILE A 77 -30.97 -5.64 -3.89
N SER A 78 -30.49 -6.22 -2.79
CA SER A 78 -29.72 -7.47 -2.78
C SER A 78 -30.05 -8.27 -1.52
N SER A 79 -29.75 -9.58 -1.54
CA SER A 79 -29.93 -10.45 -0.39
C SER A 79 -29.09 -9.99 0.80
N GLU A 80 -29.73 -9.77 1.96
CA GLU A 80 -29.06 -9.40 3.21
C GLU A 80 -27.99 -10.43 3.63
N ILE A 81 -28.27 -11.72 3.38
CA ILE A 81 -27.32 -12.81 3.67
C ILE A 81 -26.07 -12.67 2.81
N CYS A 82 -26.23 -12.42 1.51
CA CYS A 82 -25.12 -12.21 0.59
C CYS A 82 -24.31 -10.95 0.95
N LEU A 83 -25.00 -9.85 1.29
CA LEU A 83 -24.36 -8.60 1.69
C LEU A 83 -23.56 -8.78 2.99
N ALA A 84 -24.14 -9.39 4.01
CA ALA A 84 -23.47 -9.65 5.29
C ALA A 84 -22.25 -10.58 5.11
N ALA A 85 -22.38 -11.64 4.31
CA ALA A 85 -21.26 -12.52 3.99
C ALA A 85 -20.13 -11.79 3.26
N ALA A 86 -20.47 -10.93 2.29
CA ALA A 86 -19.49 -10.12 1.56
C ALA A 86 -18.80 -9.10 2.48
N GLN A 87 -19.54 -8.40 3.34
CA GLN A 87 -18.97 -7.49 4.34
C GLN A 87 -17.98 -8.22 5.26
N GLN A 88 -18.36 -9.40 5.76
CA GLN A 88 -17.47 -10.20 6.60
C GLN A 88 -16.17 -10.58 5.87
N GLN A 89 -16.26 -11.07 4.62
CA GLN A 89 -15.06 -11.40 3.85
C GLN A 89 -14.23 -10.16 3.52
N LEU A 90 -14.87 -9.03 3.26
CA LEU A 90 -14.20 -7.78 2.94
C LEU A 90 -13.42 -7.23 4.14
N LEU A 91 -13.98 -7.31 5.35
CA LEU A 91 -13.27 -6.97 6.59
C LEU A 91 -12.06 -7.89 6.83
N ARG A 92 -12.22 -9.20 6.62
CA ARG A 92 -11.10 -10.15 6.69
C ARG A 92 -10.02 -9.83 5.67
N TYR A 93 -10.42 -9.46 4.46
CA TYR A 93 -9.52 -9.07 3.39
C TYR A 93 -8.77 -7.76 3.72
N LYS A 94 -9.45 -6.73 4.22
CA LYS A 94 -8.82 -5.49 4.69
C LYS A 94 -7.83 -5.76 5.82
N LEU A 95 -8.16 -6.64 6.76
CA LEU A 95 -7.23 -7.09 7.81
C LEU A 95 -6.00 -7.77 7.21
N PHE A 96 -6.16 -8.61 6.19
CA PHE A 96 -5.04 -9.20 5.46
C PHE A 96 -4.16 -8.13 4.81
N LEU A 97 -4.76 -7.13 4.14
CA LEU A 97 -4.01 -6.01 3.55
C LEU A 97 -3.22 -5.23 4.60
N LEU A 98 -3.79 -5.01 5.79
CA LEU A 98 -3.16 -4.31 6.91
C LEU A 98 -2.05 -5.13 7.59
N LYS A 99 -2.23 -6.43 7.77
CA LYS A 99 -1.23 -7.33 8.40
C LYS A 99 0.03 -7.48 7.53
N HIS A 100 -0.09 -7.34 6.22
CA HIS A 100 1.05 -7.31 5.30
C HIS A 100 1.62 -5.90 5.08
N ARG A 101 1.40 -4.97 6.01
CA ARG A 101 2.14 -3.70 6.05
C ARG A 101 3.56 -4.02 6.56
N PRO A 102 4.64 -3.53 5.90
CA PRO A 102 5.93 -3.47 6.58
C PRO A 102 5.68 -2.69 7.88
N THR A 103 6.00 -3.27 9.02
CA THR A 103 5.72 -2.76 10.36
C THR A 103 6.22 -1.32 10.51
N ALA A 104 5.37 -0.35 10.21
CA ALA A 104 5.37 0.93 10.88
C ALA A 104 4.80 0.65 12.27
N SER A 105 5.69 0.63 13.25
CA SER A 105 5.39 0.57 14.67
C SER A 105 4.29 1.57 15.03
N VAL A 106 3.09 1.06 15.31
CA VAL A 106 2.12 1.80 16.11
C VAL A 106 2.45 1.48 17.58
N PRO A 107 2.62 2.49 18.46
CA PRO A 107 2.81 2.27 19.89
C PRO A 107 1.54 1.60 20.41
N THR A 108 1.64 0.32 20.73
CA THR A 108 0.61 -0.33 21.55
C THR A 108 1.08 -0.15 22.98
N GLU A 109 0.50 0.82 23.69
CA GLU A 109 0.51 0.80 25.15
C GLU A 109 -0.12 -0.53 25.58
N LYS A 110 0.72 -1.48 25.98
CA LYS A 110 0.29 -2.65 26.72
C LYS A 110 0.94 -2.58 28.09
N LEU A 111 0.06 -2.30 29.05
CA LEU A 111 0.07 -2.72 30.43
C LEU A 111 1.16 -3.72 30.79
N GLU A 112 1.89 -3.31 31.81
CA GLU A 112 2.88 -4.00 32.60
C GLU A 112 2.48 -5.46 32.91
N SER A 113 3.41 -6.38 32.67
CA SER A 113 3.53 -7.62 33.43
C SER A 113 4.90 -8.25 33.20
N ALA A 114 5.72 -8.08 34.23
CA ALA A 114 6.96 -8.74 34.63
C ALA A 114 7.60 -9.84 33.74
N GLY A 115 8.92 -9.67 33.51
CA GLY A 115 9.89 -10.74 33.78
C GLY A 115 10.69 -11.30 32.61
N LEU A 116 11.93 -10.80 32.45
CA LEU A 116 13.23 -11.50 32.22
C LEU A 116 14.13 -10.78 31.20
N PRO A 117 15.46 -10.66 31.46
CA PRO A 117 16.35 -9.85 30.65
C PRO A 117 16.94 -10.67 29.50
N VAL A 118 16.46 -10.46 28.28
CA VAL A 118 17.18 -10.90 27.08
C VAL A 118 17.90 -9.70 26.50
N LYS A 119 19.24 -9.78 26.47
CA LYS A 119 20.14 -8.76 25.92
C LYS A 119 19.76 -8.47 24.46
N GLU A 120 19.06 -7.37 24.22
CA GLU A 120 18.86 -6.82 22.89
C GLU A 120 20.16 -6.18 22.38
N ALA A 121 20.79 -6.84 21.40
CA ALA A 121 21.78 -6.21 20.56
C ALA A 121 21.07 -5.14 19.70
N LYS A 122 21.09 -3.88 20.17
CA LYS A 122 20.64 -2.71 19.40
C LYS A 122 21.34 -2.70 18.02
N PRO A 123 20.62 -2.65 16.88
CA PRO A 123 21.26 -2.33 15.62
C PRO A 123 21.70 -0.86 15.67
N LYS A 124 23.03 -0.64 15.65
CA LYS A 124 23.63 0.70 15.56
C LYS A 124 23.10 1.41 14.31
N ILE A 125 22.21 2.39 14.50
CA ILE A 125 21.87 3.38 13.48
C ILE A 125 23.16 4.15 13.17
N LYS A 126 23.82 3.81 12.06
CA LYS A 126 24.96 4.60 11.56
C LYS A 126 24.42 5.98 11.20
N LYS A 127 24.85 7.01 11.94
CA LYS A 127 24.58 8.43 11.68
C LYS A 127 24.70 8.71 10.18
N LEU A 128 23.69 9.36 9.61
CA LEU A 128 23.75 9.86 8.24
C LEU A 128 24.79 10.99 8.17
N ASN A 129 25.40 11.15 7.01
CA ASN A 129 26.26 12.30 6.75
C ASN A 129 25.34 13.54 6.64
N PRO A 130 25.66 14.71 7.23
CA PRO A 130 24.85 15.93 7.14
C PRO A 130 24.40 16.30 5.71
N THR A 131 25.20 15.97 4.71
CA THR A 131 24.84 16.16 3.29
C THR A 131 23.68 15.26 2.86
N SER A 132 23.68 14.00 3.29
CA SER A 132 22.62 13.03 2.98
C SER A 132 21.30 13.43 3.62
N GLU A 133 21.33 14.03 4.81
CA GLU A 133 20.15 14.58 5.49
C GLU A 133 19.55 15.76 4.70
N LYS A 134 20.39 16.67 4.20
CA LYS A 134 19.93 17.78 3.34
C LYS A 134 19.31 17.30 2.03
N ILE A 135 19.85 16.25 1.42
CA ILE A 135 19.26 15.67 0.20
C ILE A 135 17.89 15.05 0.51
N VAL A 136 17.76 14.35 1.65
CA VAL A 136 16.47 13.79 2.07
C VAL A 136 15.44 14.88 2.37
N SER A 137 15.83 15.96 3.05
CA SER A 137 14.91 17.07 3.33
C SER A 137 14.46 17.76 2.05
N PHE A 138 15.36 17.96 1.08
CA PHE A 138 15.03 18.52 -0.23
C PHE A 138 14.08 17.63 -1.04
N VAL A 139 14.30 16.31 -1.04
CA VAL A 139 13.38 15.39 -1.75
C VAL A 139 12.05 15.22 -1.01
N ARG A 140 11.98 15.52 0.30
CA ARG A 140 10.72 15.55 1.05
C ARG A 140 9.87 16.80 0.77
N SER A 141 10.47 17.91 0.37
CA SER A 141 9.72 19.16 0.13
C SER A 141 8.93 19.16 -1.17
N ALA A 142 9.17 18.20 -2.08
CA ALA A 142 8.43 18.09 -3.34
C ALA A 142 8.09 16.61 -3.66
N PRO A 143 6.87 16.34 -4.17
CA PRO A 143 6.40 14.95 -4.33
C PRO A 143 7.17 14.15 -5.39
N ARG A 144 7.92 14.80 -6.29
CA ARG A 144 8.75 14.17 -7.33
C ARG A 144 9.87 15.11 -7.78
N VAL A 145 11.12 14.78 -7.46
CA VAL A 145 12.28 15.61 -7.82
C VAL A 145 13.14 14.89 -8.86
N ARG A 146 13.50 15.54 -9.98
CA ARG A 146 14.38 14.91 -10.97
C ARG A 146 15.81 14.86 -10.46
N THR A 147 16.56 13.87 -10.96
CA THR A 147 18.00 13.75 -10.66
C THR A 147 18.76 15.03 -11.02
N LYS A 148 18.39 15.68 -12.14
CA LYS A 148 18.98 16.96 -12.56
C LYS A 148 18.75 18.05 -11.51
N ASP A 149 17.52 18.22 -11.04
CA ASP A 149 17.17 19.25 -10.05
C ASP A 149 17.94 19.05 -8.73
N ILE A 150 18.18 17.80 -8.32
CA ILE A 150 19.00 17.48 -7.15
C ILE A 150 20.48 17.82 -7.41
N ILE A 151 21.00 17.50 -8.59
CA ILE A 151 22.38 17.84 -8.95
C ILE A 151 22.57 19.36 -8.97
N ASP A 152 21.61 20.11 -9.53
CA ASP A 152 21.65 21.56 -9.63
C ASP A 152 21.60 22.21 -8.22
N GLN A 153 20.72 21.72 -7.35
CA GLN A 153 20.61 22.18 -5.96
C GLN A 153 21.88 21.90 -5.13
N PHE A 154 22.57 20.79 -5.40
CA PHE A 154 23.80 20.37 -4.72
C PHE A 154 25.03 20.54 -5.61
N SER A 155 25.04 21.56 -6.47
CA SER A 155 26.11 21.86 -7.44
C SER A 155 27.47 22.15 -6.81
N ALA A 156 27.53 22.47 -5.52
CA ALA A 156 28.77 22.53 -4.74
C ALA A 156 29.50 21.17 -4.64
N MET A 157 28.86 20.06 -5.05
CA MET A 157 29.42 18.72 -5.07
C MET A 157 29.49 18.17 -6.49
N SER A 158 30.43 17.25 -6.74
CA SER A 158 30.46 16.55 -8.03
C SER A 158 29.20 15.72 -8.25
N GLU A 159 28.75 15.67 -9.49
CA GLU A 159 27.61 14.85 -9.92
C GLU A 159 27.75 13.38 -9.49
N ARG A 160 28.98 12.84 -9.56
CA ARG A 160 29.30 11.48 -9.13
C ARG A 160 29.03 11.27 -7.64
N THR A 161 29.36 12.25 -6.81
CA THR A 161 29.13 12.19 -5.36
C THR A 161 27.64 12.28 -5.03
N VAL A 162 26.89 13.15 -5.71
CA VAL A 162 25.43 13.26 -5.54
C VAL A 162 24.74 11.94 -5.93
N LYS A 163 25.08 11.36 -7.08
CA LYS A 163 24.55 10.06 -7.52
C LYS A 163 24.89 8.92 -6.56
N ARG A 164 26.10 8.90 -6.00
CA ARG A 164 26.51 7.92 -4.98
C ARG A 164 25.67 8.06 -3.70
N SER A 165 25.47 9.28 -3.22
CA SER A 165 24.61 9.56 -2.05
C SER A 165 23.17 9.14 -2.30
N LEU A 166 22.61 9.45 -3.47
CA LEU A 166 21.26 9.02 -3.84
C LEU A 166 21.14 7.49 -3.86
N LYS A 167 22.14 6.79 -4.41
CA LYS A 167 22.19 5.32 -4.39
C LYS A 167 22.25 4.76 -2.97
N GLU A 168 23.03 5.37 -2.08
CA GLU A 168 23.09 4.97 -0.67
C GLU A 168 21.77 5.24 0.06
N LEU A 169 21.16 6.40 -0.15
CA LEU A 169 19.88 6.78 0.46
C LEU A 169 18.74 5.86 -0.01
N THR A 170 18.73 5.48 -1.28
CA THR A 170 17.79 4.47 -1.81
C THR A 170 18.07 3.09 -1.23
N LYS A 171 19.34 2.68 -1.10
CA LYS A 171 19.71 1.40 -0.46
C LYS A 171 19.29 1.36 1.02
N ARG A 172 19.28 2.50 1.70
CA ARG A 172 18.84 2.65 3.10
C ARG A 172 17.31 2.81 3.23
N GLY A 173 16.56 2.86 2.13
CA GLY A 173 15.11 3.02 2.14
C GLY A 173 14.61 4.44 2.47
N LEU A 174 15.49 5.45 2.47
CA LEU A 174 15.12 6.84 2.78
C LEU A 174 14.56 7.59 1.57
N LEU A 175 14.94 7.15 0.37
CA LEU A 175 14.50 7.71 -0.90
C LEU A 175 14.06 6.60 -1.85
N ARG A 176 12.99 6.84 -2.59
CA ARG A 176 12.52 5.94 -3.63
C ARG A 176 12.90 6.49 -5.01
N LYS A 177 13.53 5.65 -5.85
CA LYS A 177 13.85 6.00 -7.24
C LYS A 177 12.73 5.56 -8.16
N ILE A 178 12.26 6.45 -9.03
CA ILE A 178 11.24 6.20 -10.06
C ILE A 178 11.89 6.49 -11.41
N LEU A 179 11.72 5.59 -12.40
CA LEU A 179 12.18 5.79 -13.77
C LEU A 179 10.96 6.05 -14.65
N GLU A 180 10.88 7.24 -15.24
CA GLU A 180 9.73 7.66 -16.05
C GLU A 180 10.25 8.45 -17.26
N ASN A 181 9.84 8.11 -18.48
CA ASN A 181 10.23 8.79 -19.73
C ASN A 181 11.76 9.00 -19.88
N ARG A 182 12.56 7.95 -19.65
CA ARG A 182 14.04 7.96 -19.67
C ARG A 182 14.71 8.89 -18.64
N ALA A 183 13.94 9.53 -17.76
CA ALA A 183 14.43 10.36 -16.66
C ALA A 183 14.30 9.63 -15.31
N SER A 184 15.25 9.90 -14.41
CA SER A 184 15.23 9.37 -13.04
C SER A 184 14.70 10.42 -12.06
N TYR A 185 13.66 10.05 -11.31
CA TYR A 185 13.02 10.86 -10.27
C TYR A 185 13.25 10.22 -8.89
N TYR A 186 13.19 11.05 -7.86
CA TYR A 186 13.25 10.63 -6.47
C TYR A 186 12.06 11.18 -5.69
N SER A 187 11.52 10.35 -4.81
CA SER A 187 10.52 10.74 -3.80
C SER A 187 10.98 10.28 -2.42
N ALA A 188 10.43 10.85 -1.36
CA ALA A 188 10.63 10.34 -0.01
C ALA A 188 10.19 8.86 0.07
N GLY A 189 10.99 8.04 0.75
CA GLY A 189 10.74 6.60 0.98
C GLY A 189 9.75 6.33 2.10
#